data_AF-A0A4Y1ZUD1-F1
#
_entry.id   AF-A0A4Y1ZUD1-F1
#
_cell.length_a   1.000
_cell.length_b   1.000
_cell.length_c   1.000
_cell.angle_alpha   90.00
_cell.angle_beta   90.00
_cell.angle_gamma   90.00
#
_symmetry.space_group_name_H-M   'P 1'
#
loop_
_entity.id
_entity.type
_entity.pdbx_description
1 polymer ?
#
loop_
_entity_poly.entity_id
_entity_poly.type
_entity_poly.pdbx_seq_one_letter_code
_entity_poly.pdbx_strand_id
1 'polypeptide(L)'
;MTQRLTYHMKATNRMNDRQHGFREGKSVDAAINELLRKVQTARRDGKHVLVFSIDIEGAFDKLQHRAILKSLDASTCPININILFQNLRQKKKVTLLTAQGRATEDQKQGFPQGSCSFPAL
;
A
#
# COMPACT_ATOMS: atom_id res chain seq x y z
N MET A 1 -14.08 1.47 -5.23
CA MET A 1 -12.77 1.60 -5.94
C MET A 1 -11.80 0.53 -5.49
N THR A 2 -11.39 0.54 -4.22
CA THR A 2 -10.49 -0.42 -3.57
C THR A 2 -10.79 -1.87 -3.97
N GLN A 3 -12.04 -2.30 -3.80
CA GLN A 3 -12.46 -3.67 -4.14
C GLN A 3 -12.21 -4.04 -5.62
N ARG A 4 -12.40 -3.11 -6.57
CA ARG A 4 -12.18 -3.37 -7.99
C ARG A 4 -10.69 -3.50 -8.32
N LEU A 5 -9.86 -2.66 -7.70
CA LEU A 5 -8.41 -2.74 -7.83
C LEU A 5 -7.89 -4.04 -7.20
N THR A 6 -8.30 -4.34 -5.96
CA THR A 6 -7.93 -5.57 -5.26
C THR A 6 -8.38 -6.82 -6.03
N TYR A 7 -9.60 -6.81 -6.58
CA TYR A 7 -10.08 -7.90 -7.42
C TYR A 7 -9.20 -8.08 -8.67
N HIS A 8 -8.90 -7.00 -9.39
CA HIS A 8 -8.02 -7.05 -10.56
C HIS A 8 -6.63 -7.62 -10.20
N MET A 9 -6.02 -7.14 -9.11
CA MET A 9 -4.72 -7.61 -8.64
C MET A 9 -4.73 -9.08 -8.21
N LYS A 10 -5.84 -9.56 -7.61
CA LYS A 10 -6.05 -10.98 -7.30
C LYS A 10 -6.21 -11.82 -8.57
N ALA A 11 -7.11 -11.42 -9.46
CA ALA A 11 -7.46 -12.17 -10.68
C ALA A 11 -6.28 -12.28 -11.65
N THR A 12 -5.38 -11.28 -11.65
CA THR A 12 -4.17 -11.26 -12.48
C THR A 12 -2.91 -11.78 -11.78
N ASN A 13 -3.05 -12.35 -10.57
CA ASN A 13 -1.96 -12.89 -9.75
C ASN A 13 -0.80 -11.90 -9.53
N ARG A 14 -1.13 -10.62 -9.33
CA ARG A 14 -0.16 -9.54 -9.13
C ARG A 14 0.20 -9.30 -7.66
N MET A 15 -0.49 -9.94 -6.72
CA MET A 15 -0.16 -9.87 -5.30
C MET A 15 0.73 -11.03 -4.86
N ASN A 16 1.79 -10.74 -4.12
CA ASN A 16 2.68 -11.76 -3.60
C ASN A 16 1.99 -12.58 -2.50
N ASP A 17 2.13 -13.89 -2.49
CA ASP A 17 1.55 -14.77 -1.46
C ASP A 17 2.08 -14.55 -0.04
N ARG A 18 3.26 -13.93 0.07
CA ARG A 18 3.88 -13.51 1.33
C ARG A 18 3.42 -12.12 1.79
N GLN A 19 2.55 -11.44 1.04
CA GLN A 19 1.90 -10.21 1.48
C GLN A 19 0.70 -10.56 2.36
N HIS A 20 0.82 -10.26 3.65
CA HIS A 20 -0.24 -10.52 4.65
C HIS A 20 -1.01 -9.25 5.04
N GLY A 21 -0.38 -8.08 4.94
CA GLY A 21 -1.02 -6.80 5.24
C GLY A 21 -2.14 -6.48 4.24
N PHE A 22 -3.25 -5.97 4.76
CA PHE A 22 -4.39 -5.46 3.97
C PHE A 22 -4.97 -6.45 2.94
N ARG A 23 -4.79 -7.76 3.16
CA ARG A 23 -5.26 -8.81 2.27
C ARG A 23 -6.32 -9.65 2.97
N GLU A 24 -7.47 -9.76 2.33
CA GLU A 24 -8.55 -10.66 2.77
C GLU A 24 -8.04 -12.10 2.88
N GLY A 25 -8.40 -12.78 3.98
CA GLY A 25 -7.95 -14.14 4.27
C GLY A 25 -6.50 -14.23 4.77
N LYS A 26 -5.83 -13.10 5.03
CA LYS A 26 -4.52 -13.04 5.69
C LYS A 26 -4.61 -12.23 6.98
N SER A 27 -3.67 -12.49 7.89
CA SER A 27 -3.60 -11.81 9.19
C SER A 27 -2.14 -11.63 9.62
N VAL A 28 -1.95 -10.83 10.67
CA VAL A 28 -0.64 -10.72 11.34
C VAL A 28 -0.19 -12.08 11.88
N ASP A 29 -1.11 -12.87 12.45
CA ASP A 29 -0.80 -14.22 12.92
C ASP A 29 -0.32 -15.14 11.79
N ALA A 30 -0.93 -15.05 10.61
CA ALA A 30 -0.49 -15.83 9.45
C ALA A 30 0.94 -15.44 9.03
N ALA A 31 1.27 -14.14 9.09
CA ALA A 31 2.61 -13.64 8.78
C ALA A 31 3.66 -14.12 9.80
N ILE A 32 3.35 -14.00 11.09
CA ILE A 32 4.22 -14.42 12.20
C ILE A 32 4.44 -15.93 12.13
N ASN A 33 3.38 -16.71 11.93
CA ASN A 33 3.48 -18.17 11.81
C ASN A 33 4.34 -18.59 10.59
N GLU A 34 4.23 -17.90 9.45
CA GLU A 34 5.08 -18.16 8.29
C GLU A 34 6.56 -17.87 8.59
N LEU A 35 6.86 -16.75 9.27
CA LEU A 35 8.21 -16.40 9.70
C LEU A 35 8.77 -17.45 10.66
N LEU A 36 8.03 -17.79 11.72
CA LEU A 36 8.45 -18.76 12.73
C LEU A 36 8.74 -20.13 12.13
N ARG A 37 7.91 -20.60 11.18
CA ARG A 37 8.17 -21.87 10.46
C ARG A 37 9.51 -21.86 9.73
N LYS A 38 9.86 -20.74 9.05
CA LYS A 38 11.15 -20.61 8.35
C LYS A 38 12.32 -20.64 9.32
N VAL A 39 12.21 -19.92 10.45
CA VAL A 39 13.22 -19.89 11.51
C VAL A 39 13.42 -21.29 12.11
N GLN A 40 12.33 -21.98 12.45
CA GLN A 40 12.38 -23.33 13.02
C GLN A 40 12.99 -24.35 12.06
N THR A 41 12.60 -24.29 10.77
CA THR A 41 13.15 -25.18 9.74
C THR A 41 14.65 -24.97 9.60
N ALA A 42 15.12 -23.72 9.47
CA ALA A 42 16.54 -23.42 9.37
C ALA A 42 17.34 -23.89 10.61
N ARG A 43 16.80 -23.69 11.81
CA ARG A 43 17.43 -24.16 13.06
C ARG A 43 17.52 -25.69 13.12
N ARG A 44 16.45 -26.40 12.74
CA ARG A 44 16.44 -27.87 12.66
C ARG A 44 17.50 -28.39 11.69
N ASP A 45 17.71 -27.69 10.59
CA ASP A 45 18.73 -28.01 9.59
C ASP A 45 20.16 -27.61 10.03
N GLY A 46 20.36 -27.14 11.26
CA GLY A 46 21.67 -26.69 11.77
C GLY A 46 22.17 -25.37 11.17
N LYS A 47 21.30 -24.57 10.53
CA LYS A 47 21.67 -23.31 9.87
C LYS A 47 21.55 -22.13 10.83
N HIS A 48 22.38 -21.10 10.61
CA HIS A 48 22.20 -19.79 11.23
C HIS A 48 21.04 -19.02 10.58
N VAL A 49 20.36 -18.19 11.36
CA VAL A 49 19.22 -17.39 10.91
C VAL A 49 19.49 -15.92 11.19
N LEU A 50 19.34 -15.09 10.16
CA LEU A 50 19.36 -13.63 10.25
C LEU A 50 18.00 -13.10 9.78
N VAL A 51 17.42 -12.17 10.55
CA VAL A 51 16.15 -11.52 10.23
C VAL A 51 16.40 -10.03 10.05
N PHE A 52 16.06 -9.50 8.89
CA PHE A 52 16.03 -8.06 8.63
C PHE A 52 14.63 -7.53 8.89
N SER A 53 14.51 -6.58 9.82
CA SER A 53 13.28 -5.82 10.05
C SER A 53 13.46 -4.43 9.47
N ILE A 54 12.65 -4.07 8.48
CA ILE A 54 12.70 -2.78 7.79
C ILE A 54 11.33 -2.14 7.92
N ASP A 55 11.30 -0.91 8.45
CA ASP A 55 10.11 -0.07 8.49
C ASP A 55 10.31 1.16 7.61
N ILE A 56 9.26 1.58 6.89
CA ILE A 56 9.30 2.72 5.99
C ILE A 56 8.68 3.92 6.69
N GLU A 57 9.53 4.85 7.14
CA GLU A 57 9.09 6.07 7.80
C GLU A 57 8.14 6.89 6.91
N GLY A 58 6.92 7.11 7.40
CA GLY A 58 5.92 7.94 6.72
C GLY A 58 5.53 7.37 5.35
N ALA A 59 5.46 6.05 5.21
CA ALA A 59 5.16 5.36 3.94
C ALA A 59 3.97 5.99 3.19
N PHE A 60 2.94 6.40 3.92
CA PHE A 60 1.70 6.90 3.34
C PHE A 60 1.76 8.37 2.97
N ASP A 61 2.57 9.15 3.69
CA ASP A 61 2.78 10.58 3.49
C ASP A 61 3.81 10.84 2.37
N LYS A 62 4.73 9.90 2.15
CA LYS A 62 5.82 9.99 1.17
C LYS A 62 5.49 9.32 -0.18
N LEU A 63 4.31 8.71 -0.32
CA LEU A 63 3.91 8.05 -1.57
C LEU A 63 3.79 9.03 -2.74
N GLN A 64 4.59 8.82 -3.78
CA GLN A 64 4.54 9.63 -4.97
C GLN A 64 3.40 9.20 -5.89
N HIS A 65 2.48 10.11 -6.22
CA HIS A 65 1.35 9.80 -7.11
C HIS A 65 1.80 9.31 -8.49
N ARG A 66 2.93 9.84 -9.00
CA ARG A 66 3.53 9.37 -10.27
C ARG A 66 3.95 7.91 -10.19
N ALA A 67 4.53 7.47 -9.06
CA ALA A 67 4.93 6.09 -8.86
C ALA A 67 3.72 5.16 -8.85
N ILE A 68 2.63 5.56 -8.18
CA ILE A 68 1.37 4.82 -8.17
C ILE A 68 0.82 4.65 -9.59
N LEU A 69 0.72 5.73 -10.37
CA LEU A 69 0.22 5.66 -11.75
C LEU A 69 1.08 4.73 -12.61
N LYS A 70 2.41 4.82 -12.48
CA LYS A 70 3.34 3.93 -13.19
C LYS A 70 3.13 2.46 -12.79
N SER A 71 2.89 2.18 -11.51
CA SER A 71 2.59 0.82 -11.04
C SER A 71 1.25 0.31 -11.58
N LEU A 72 0.22 1.15 -11.63
CA LEU A 72 -1.08 0.79 -12.18
C LEU A 72 -1.00 0.48 -13.69
N ASP A 73 -0.27 1.30 -14.45
CA ASP A 73 0.01 1.05 -15.87
C ASP A 73 0.75 -0.27 -16.08
N ALA A 74 1.80 -0.54 -15.28
CA ALA A 74 2.56 -1.79 -15.34
C ALA A 74 1.73 -3.03 -14.96
N SER A 75 0.71 -2.86 -14.12
CA SER A 75 -0.22 -3.93 -13.73
C SER A 75 -1.34 -4.17 -14.74
N THR A 76 -1.33 -3.49 -15.89
CA THR A 76 -2.37 -3.57 -16.92
C THR A 76 -3.76 -3.31 -16.31
N CYS A 77 -3.85 -2.36 -15.39
CA CYS A 77 -5.12 -2.03 -14.74
C CYS A 77 -6.14 -1.52 -15.77
N PRO A 78 -7.44 -1.85 -15.60
CA PRO A 78 -8.50 -1.33 -16.45
C PRO A 78 -8.47 0.20 -16.50
N ILE A 79 -8.68 0.76 -17.70
CA ILE A 79 -8.54 2.22 -17.94
C ILE A 79 -9.40 3.07 -17.01
N ASN A 80 -10.57 2.57 -16.63
CA ASN A 80 -11.47 3.26 -15.71
C ASN A 80 -10.91 3.35 -14.28
N ILE A 81 -10.02 2.44 -13.85
CA ILE A 81 -9.32 2.51 -12.57
C ILE A 81 -8.21 3.57 -12.67
N ASN A 82 -7.45 3.59 -13.77
CA ASN A 82 -6.42 4.61 -14.02
C ASN A 82 -6.99 6.02 -14.04
N ILE A 83 -8.07 6.26 -14.79
CA ILE A 83 -8.76 7.56 -14.86
C ILE A 83 -9.21 7.99 -13.46
N LEU A 84 -9.74 7.07 -12.66
CA LEU A 84 -10.20 7.37 -11.31
C LEU A 84 -9.04 7.81 -10.40
N PHE A 85 -7.86 7.17 -10.50
CA PHE A 85 -6.67 7.58 -9.76
C PHE A 85 -6.13 8.94 -10.22
N GLN A 86 -6.15 9.22 -11.52
CA GLN A 86 -5.78 10.53 -12.05
C GLN A 86 -6.72 11.62 -11.49
N ASN A 87 -8.02 11.35 -11.40
CA ASN A 87 -9.00 12.28 -10.81
C ASN A 87 -8.80 12.48 -9.30
N LEU A 88 -8.44 11.42 -8.56
CA LEU A 88 -8.14 11.52 -7.13
C LEU A 88 -6.90 12.38 -6.85
N ARG A 89 -5.94 12.42 -7.78
CA ARG A 89 -4.76 13.29 -7.71
C ARG A 89 -5.12 14.76 -7.95
N GLN A 90 -5.92 15.06 -8.97
CA GLN A 90 -6.19 16.44 -9.40
C GLN A 90 -6.93 17.30 -8.37
N LYS A 91 -7.55 16.69 -7.35
CA LYS A 91 -8.48 17.37 -6.43
C LYS A 91 -7.98 17.57 -4.99
N LYS A 92 -6.67 17.54 -4.72
CA LYS A 92 -6.18 17.61 -3.33
C LYS A 92 -5.52 18.93 -2.99
N LYS A 93 -6.33 19.85 -2.50
CA LYS A 93 -5.89 20.96 -1.66
C LYS A 93 -6.18 20.61 -0.21
N VAL A 94 -5.22 20.82 0.67
CA VAL A 94 -5.42 20.73 2.12
C VAL A 94 -5.75 22.13 2.60
N THR A 95 -6.88 22.27 3.29
CA THR A 95 -7.29 23.54 3.88
C THR A 95 -7.32 23.41 5.39
N LEU A 96 -6.59 24.29 6.06
CA LEU A 96 -6.51 24.37 7.51
C LEU A 96 -7.10 25.71 7.97
N LEU A 97 -7.82 25.67 9.08
CA LEU A 97 -8.21 26.88 9.81
C LEU A 97 -7.15 27.15 10.86
N THR A 98 -6.52 28.32 10.77
CA THR A 98 -5.54 28.83 11.72
C THR A 98 -6.11 30.04 12.44
N ALA A 99 -5.44 30.51 13.51
CA ALA A 99 -5.83 31.74 14.20
C ALA A 99 -5.81 32.98 13.28
N GLN A 100 -5.07 32.93 12.17
CA GLN A 100 -4.94 33.99 11.16
C GLN A 100 -5.91 33.83 9.98
N GLY A 101 -6.75 32.79 9.99
CA GLY A 101 -7.74 32.53 8.94
C GLY A 101 -7.52 31.20 8.21
N ARG A 102 -7.89 31.15 6.93
CA ARG A 102 -7.84 29.92 6.13
C ARG A 102 -6.51 29.83 5.38
N ALA A 103 -5.74 28.78 5.64
CA ALA A 103 -4.57 28.40 4.87
C ALA A 103 -4.91 27.24 3.93
N THR A 104 -4.58 27.35 2.65
CA THR A 104 -4.86 26.30 1.66
C THR A 104 -3.60 26.00 0.85
N GLU A 105 -3.19 24.73 0.85
CA GLU A 105 -1.98 24.25 0.19
C GLU A 105 -2.25 23.07 -0.73
N ASP A 106 -1.44 22.91 -1.78
CA ASP A 106 -1.54 21.78 -2.69
C ASP A 106 -0.87 20.52 -2.11
N GLN A 107 -1.59 19.39 -2.10
CA GLN A 107 -1.03 18.10 -1.68
C GLN A 107 -0.32 17.42 -2.86
N LYS A 108 1.00 17.60 -2.94
CA LYS A 108 1.82 17.06 -4.05
C LYS A 108 2.19 15.58 -3.91
N GLN A 109 2.12 15.03 -2.69
CA GLN A 109 2.44 13.64 -2.40
C GLN A 109 1.63 13.10 -1.23
N GLY A 110 1.66 11.79 -1.08
CA GLY A 110 0.96 11.06 -0.04
C GLY A 110 -0.54 11.00 -0.25
N PHE A 111 -1.20 10.26 0.63
CA PHE A 111 -2.65 10.20 0.71
C PHE A 111 -3.09 10.53 2.12
N PRO A 112 -4.28 11.13 2.30
CA PRO A 112 -4.86 11.31 3.62
C PRO A 112 -4.94 9.96 4.35
N GLN A 113 -4.36 9.91 5.54
CA GLN A 113 -4.47 8.75 6.43
C GLN A 113 -5.96 8.52 6.76
N GLY A 114 -6.39 7.26 6.71
CA GLY A 114 -7.81 6.89 6.84
C GLY A 114 -8.57 6.80 5.52
N SER A 115 -7.94 7.07 4.37
CA SER A 115 -8.57 6.81 3.07
C SER A 115 -8.82 5.30 2.85
N CYS A 116 -10.06 4.92 2.54
CA CYS A 116 -10.44 3.52 2.31
C CYS A 116 -9.79 2.88 1.07
N SER A 117 -9.19 3.66 0.17
CA SER A 117 -8.49 3.15 -1.02
C SER A 117 -7.01 2.90 -0.79
N PHE A 118 -6.50 3.40 0.32
CA PHE A 118 -5.10 3.37 0.65
C PHE A 118 -4.52 1.95 0.85
N PRO A 119 -5.20 1.03 1.55
CA PRO A 119 -4.71 -0.35 1.72
C PRO A 119 -4.43 -1.15 0.44
N ALA A 120 -4.99 -0.71 -0.70
CA ALA A 120 -4.83 -1.39 -1.99
C ALA A 120 -3.82 -0.71 -2.94
N LEU A 121 -3.19 0.38 -2.49
CA LEU A 121 -2.25 1.21 -3.26
C LEU A 121 -0.79 0.86 -3.05
#